data_AF-A0A531KCA9-F1
#
_entry.id   AF-A0A531KCA9-F1
#
_cell.length_a   1.000
_cell.length_b   1.000
_cell.length_c   1.000
_cell.angle_alpha   90.00
_cell.angle_beta   90.00
_cell.angle_gamma   90.00
#
_symmetry.space_group_name_H-M   'P 1'
#
loop_
_entity.id
_entity.type
_entity.pdbx_description
1 polymer ?
#
loop_
_entity_poly.entity_id
_entity_poly.type
_entity_poly.pdbx_seq_one_letter_code
_entity_poly.pdbx_strand_id
1 'polypeptide(L)'
;LTSLIVVASPGTGVLYTLGAGLSRGARASIIAAFGCTLGIIPHMAAAITGLAALLHTSAVAFETLKYLGVAYLLYMAWNTLKESGSLNVGQDVAPRSAGKVITSGILINILNPKLSIFFFAFLPQFVSTTEPHALSKMLELSTVFM
;
A
#
# COMPACT_ATOMS: atom_id res chain seq x y z
N LEU A 1 -15.07 2.07 -8.12
CA LEU A 1 -14.54 1.32 -9.30
C LEU A 1 -13.02 1.49 -9.44
N THR A 2 -12.49 2.71 -9.49
CA THR A 2 -11.04 2.97 -9.63
C THR A 2 -10.19 2.33 -8.54
N SER A 3 -10.64 2.38 -7.27
CA SER A 3 -9.94 1.74 -6.15
C SER A 3 -9.77 0.23 -6.35
N LEU A 4 -10.80 -0.45 -6.85
CA LEU A 4 -10.76 -1.89 -7.14
C LEU A 4 -9.66 -2.23 -8.16
N ILE A 5 -9.55 -1.44 -9.23
CA ILE A 5 -8.53 -1.62 -10.27
C ILE A 5 -7.12 -1.46 -9.68
N VAL A 6 -6.92 -0.43 -8.85
CA VAL A 6 -5.61 -0.14 -8.23
C VAL A 6 -5.19 -1.22 -7.23
N VAL A 7 -6.14 -1.73 -6.44
CA VAL A 7 -5.94 -2.80 -5.45
C VAL A 7 -5.69 -4.14 -6.15
N ALA A 8 -6.45 -4.46 -7.20
CA ALA A 8 -6.25 -5.68 -7.98
C ALA A 8 -4.93 -5.68 -8.77
N SER A 9 -4.40 -4.50 -9.11
CA SER A 9 -3.14 -4.37 -9.84
C SER A 9 -1.96 -4.80 -8.94
N PRO A 10 -1.21 -5.86 -9.32
CA PRO A 10 -0.16 -6.41 -8.47
C PRO A 10 0.90 -5.36 -8.13
N GLY A 11 1.11 -5.13 -6.84
CA GLY A 11 2.19 -4.29 -6.31
C GLY A 11 3.40 -5.10 -5.86
N THR A 12 4.41 -4.43 -5.32
CA THR A 12 5.64 -5.08 -4.82
C THR A 12 5.36 -6.14 -3.74
N GLY A 13 4.37 -5.90 -2.86
CA GLY A 13 3.95 -6.87 -1.85
C GLY A 13 3.39 -8.16 -2.47
N VAL A 14 2.55 -8.06 -3.50
CA VAL A 14 1.99 -9.22 -4.22
C VAL A 14 3.09 -9.99 -4.95
N LEU A 15 4.03 -9.29 -5.58
CA LEU A 15 5.17 -9.93 -6.24
C LEU A 15 6.07 -10.67 -5.24
N TYR A 16 6.28 -10.09 -4.04
CA TYR A 16 7.05 -10.71 -2.98
C TYR A 16 6.36 -11.96 -2.41
N THR A 17 5.04 -11.90 -2.16
CA THR A 17 4.29 -13.07 -1.65
C THR A 17 4.26 -14.20 -2.67
N LEU A 18 4.05 -13.88 -3.95
CA LEU A 18 4.14 -14.85 -5.05
C LEU A 18 5.54 -15.45 -5.15
N GLY A 19 6.60 -14.63 -5.11
CA GLY A 19 7.98 -15.11 -5.12
C GLY A 19 8.29 -16.04 -3.94
N ALA A 20 7.82 -15.70 -2.74
CA ALA A 20 7.96 -16.54 -1.54
C ALA A 20 7.18 -17.85 -1.65
N GLY A 21 5.97 -17.84 -2.20
CA GLY A 21 5.15 -19.02 -2.42
C GLY A 21 5.73 -19.98 -3.46
N LEU A 22 6.17 -19.44 -4.61
CA LEU A 22 6.79 -20.21 -5.69
C LEU A 22 8.15 -20.81 -5.27
N SER A 23 8.93 -20.08 -4.45
CA SER A 23 10.27 -20.53 -4.07
C SER A 23 10.30 -21.41 -2.81
N ARG A 24 9.37 -21.19 -1.86
CA ARG A 24 9.47 -21.73 -0.48
C ARG A 24 8.14 -22.32 0.04
N GLY A 25 7.13 -22.42 -0.82
CA GLY A 25 5.85 -23.07 -0.54
C GLY A 25 4.81 -22.19 0.16
N ALA A 26 3.59 -22.74 0.34
CA ALA A 26 2.42 -22.00 0.82
C ALA A 26 2.63 -21.35 2.20
N ARG A 27 3.34 -22.02 3.13
CA ARG A 27 3.63 -21.44 4.46
C ARG A 27 4.45 -20.15 4.36
N ALA A 28 5.46 -20.13 3.50
CA ALA A 28 6.29 -18.93 3.29
C ALA A 28 5.48 -17.80 2.64
N SER A 29 4.57 -18.13 1.72
CA SER A 29 3.63 -17.17 1.13
C SER A 29 2.71 -16.54 2.17
N ILE A 30 2.15 -17.32 3.09
CA ILE A 30 1.26 -16.81 4.15
C ILE A 30 2.04 -15.89 5.10
N ILE A 31 3.25 -16.28 5.50
CA ILE A 31 4.10 -15.46 6.36
C ILE A 31 4.51 -14.14 5.66
N ALA A 32 4.84 -14.21 4.37
CA ALA A 32 5.14 -13.03 3.56
C ALA A 32 3.92 -12.12 3.43
N ALA A 33 2.73 -12.68 3.23
CA ALA A 33 1.48 -11.92 3.12
C ALA A 33 1.18 -11.21 4.43
N PHE A 34 1.32 -11.91 5.56
CA PHE A 34 1.15 -11.32 6.88
C PHE A 34 2.14 -10.17 7.14
N GLY A 35 3.42 -10.34 6.82
CA GLY A 35 4.41 -9.26 6.92
C GLY A 35 4.08 -8.08 6.01
N CYS A 36 3.59 -8.34 4.80
CA CYS A 36 3.11 -7.31 3.89
C CYS A 36 1.93 -6.53 4.50
N THR A 37 0.91 -7.22 5.02
CA THR A 37 -0.25 -6.58 5.65
C THR A 37 0.17 -5.71 6.84
N LEU A 38 1.08 -6.18 7.68
CA LEU A 38 1.63 -5.37 8.77
C LEU A 38 2.34 -4.11 8.26
N GLY A 39 3.04 -4.19 7.13
CA GLY A 39 3.69 -3.04 6.48
C GLY A 39 2.72 -1.98 5.96
N ILE A 40 1.42 -2.27 5.86
CA ILE A 40 0.40 -1.28 5.48
C ILE A 40 0.00 -0.39 6.67
N ILE A 41 0.11 -0.89 7.91
CA ILE A 41 -0.33 -0.19 9.12
C ILE A 41 0.32 1.20 9.28
N PRO A 42 1.64 1.38 9.09
CA PRO A 42 2.27 2.70 9.19
C PRO A 42 1.75 3.68 8.13
N HIS A 43 1.47 3.22 6.91
CA HIS A 43 0.89 4.05 5.85
C HIS A 43 -0.51 4.49 6.19
N MET A 44 -1.33 3.56 6.70
CA MET A 44 -2.68 3.84 7.16
C MET A 44 -2.67 4.87 8.29
N ALA A 45 -1.80 4.69 9.30
CA ALA A 45 -1.66 5.62 10.41
C ALA A 45 -1.23 7.02 9.93
N ALA A 46 -0.22 7.10 9.05
CA ALA A 46 0.25 8.36 8.48
C ALA A 46 -0.81 9.05 7.62
N ALA A 47 -1.56 8.27 6.82
CA ALA A 47 -2.64 8.80 5.99
C ALA A 47 -3.78 9.35 6.84
N ILE A 48 -4.28 8.60 7.82
CA ILE A 48 -5.39 9.02 8.67
C ILE A 48 -5.02 10.27 9.48
N THR A 49 -3.84 10.26 10.12
CA THR A 49 -3.36 11.41 10.92
C THR A 49 -3.04 12.62 10.05
N GLY A 50 -2.39 12.44 8.91
CA GLY A 50 -2.08 13.52 7.97
C GLY A 50 -3.33 14.11 7.32
N LEU A 51 -4.30 13.27 6.94
CA LEU A 51 -5.59 13.72 6.41
C LEU A 51 -6.40 14.47 7.47
N ALA A 52 -6.41 14.00 8.72
CA ALA A 52 -7.07 14.71 9.82
C ALA A 52 -6.50 16.13 9.99
N ALA A 53 -5.17 16.26 9.96
CA ALA A 53 -4.50 17.55 10.06
C ALA A 53 -4.80 18.45 8.85
N LEU A 54 -4.79 17.90 7.63
CA LEU A 54 -5.05 18.64 6.40
C LEU A 54 -6.51 19.12 6.27
N LEU A 55 -7.46 18.25 6.61
CA LEU A 55 -8.89 18.59 6.59
C LEU A 55 -9.22 19.72 7.57
N HIS A 56 -8.53 19.80 8.70
CA HIS A 56 -8.73 20.85 9.69
C HIS A 56 -8.00 22.16 9.35
N THR A 57 -7.04 22.15 8.41
CA THR A 57 -6.16 23.30 8.15
C THR A 57 -6.40 23.99 6.81
N SER A 58 -6.63 23.26 5.71
CA SER A 58 -6.81 23.88 4.38
C SER A 58 -7.40 22.96 3.31
N ALA A 59 -8.52 23.38 2.73
CA ALA A 59 -9.13 22.70 1.57
C ALA A 59 -8.22 22.73 0.32
N VAL A 60 -7.45 23.80 0.11
CA VAL A 60 -6.53 23.94 -1.04
C VAL A 60 -5.36 22.96 -0.92
N ALA A 61 -4.82 22.80 0.29
CA ALA A 61 -3.74 21.84 0.54
C ALA A 61 -4.20 20.39 0.27
N PHE A 62 -5.44 20.07 0.68
CA PHE A 62 -6.07 18.80 0.41
C PHE A 62 -6.25 18.52 -1.10
N GLU A 63 -6.77 19.48 -1.87
CA GLU A 63 -6.90 19.33 -3.32
C GLU A 63 -5.54 19.17 -4.02
N THR A 64 -4.55 19.95 -3.61
CA THR A 64 -3.19 19.86 -4.16
C THR A 64 -2.59 18.47 -3.93
N LEU A 65 -2.74 17.93 -2.71
CA LEU A 65 -2.27 16.59 -2.38
C LEU A 65 -2.97 15.51 -3.22
N LYS A 66 -4.28 15.65 -3.45
CA LYS A 66 -5.07 14.75 -4.29
C LYS A 66 -4.51 14.68 -5.71
N TYR A 67 -4.27 15.84 -6.34
CA TYR A 67 -3.71 15.90 -7.69
C TYR A 67 -2.26 15.41 -7.76
N LEU A 68 -1.42 15.70 -6.77
CA LEU A 68 -0.07 15.15 -6.66
C LEU A 68 -0.10 13.62 -6.57
N GLY A 69 -1.02 13.06 -5.79
CA GLY A 69 -1.20 11.62 -5.69
C GLY A 69 -1.55 10.98 -7.03
N VAL A 70 -2.45 11.60 -7.80
CA VAL A 70 -2.79 11.14 -9.16
C VAL A 70 -1.59 11.19 -10.10
N ALA A 71 -0.88 12.31 -10.15
CA ALA A 71 0.31 12.47 -11.00
C ALA A 71 1.38 11.42 -10.67
N TYR A 72 1.57 11.13 -9.38
CA TYR A 72 2.52 10.12 -8.96
C TYR A 72 2.07 8.70 -9.32
N LEU A 73 0.78 8.37 -9.20
CA LEU A 73 0.27 7.06 -9.64
C LEU A 73 0.46 6.86 -11.16
N LEU A 74 0.31 7.91 -11.96
CA LEU A 74 0.63 7.88 -13.39
C LEU A 74 2.12 7.66 -13.63
N TYR A 75 2.99 8.35 -12.87
CA TYR A 75 4.43 8.13 -12.92
C TYR A 75 4.81 6.67 -12.56
N MET A 76 4.21 6.11 -11.51
CA MET A 76 4.39 4.71 -11.11
C MET A 76 3.93 3.76 -12.21
N ALA A 77 2.75 3.99 -12.80
CA ALA A 77 2.24 3.18 -13.89
C ALA A 77 3.19 3.20 -15.11
N TRP A 78 3.72 4.37 -15.45
CA TRP A 78 4.74 4.53 -16.50
C TRP A 78 6.03 3.79 -16.17
N ASN A 79 6.50 3.86 -14.92
CA ASN A 79 7.71 3.17 -14.49
C ASN A 79 7.53 1.64 -14.55
N THR A 80 6.38 1.13 -14.11
CA THR A 80 6.02 -0.30 -14.22
C THR A 80 5.94 -0.76 -15.68
N LEU A 81 5.43 0.07 -16.60
CA LEU A 81 5.43 -0.23 -18.04
C LEU A 81 6.83 -0.22 -18.66
N LYS A 82 7.74 0.63 -18.14
CA LYS A 82 9.15 0.67 -18.55
C LYS A 82 9.99 -0.44 -17.94
N GLU A 83 9.60 -1.00 -16.80
CA GLU A 83 10.34 -2.04 -16.11
C GLU A 83 10.28 -3.35 -16.91
N SER A 84 11.30 -3.57 -17.74
CA SER A 84 11.48 -4.77 -18.58
C SER A 84 12.26 -5.87 -17.86
N GLY A 85 12.39 -5.78 -16.53
CA GLY A 85 13.23 -6.65 -15.72
C GLY A 85 12.48 -7.90 -15.28
N SER A 86 12.98 -9.06 -15.69
CA SER A 86 12.63 -10.37 -15.10
C SER A 86 12.53 -10.22 -13.59
N LEU A 87 11.43 -10.71 -13.00
CA LEU A 87 11.28 -10.87 -11.55
C LEU A 87 12.46 -11.68 -11.04
N ASN A 88 13.53 -10.99 -10.63
CA ASN A 88 14.74 -11.61 -10.14
C ASN A 88 14.46 -11.97 -8.68
N VAL A 89 13.59 -12.96 -8.50
CA VAL A 89 13.40 -13.66 -7.24
C VAL A 89 14.72 -14.38 -7.02
N GLY A 90 15.66 -13.67 -6.38
CA GLY A 90 16.97 -14.21 -6.07
C GLY A 90 16.79 -15.60 -5.49
N GLN A 91 17.40 -16.60 -6.14
CA GLN A 91 17.38 -18.01 -5.79
C GLN A 91 18.22 -18.25 -4.52
N ASP A 92 17.91 -17.50 -3.46
CA ASP A 92 18.56 -17.65 -2.17
C ASP A 92 17.79 -18.76 -1.44
N VAL A 93 18.10 -20.00 -1.84
CA VAL A 93 17.49 -21.26 -1.36
C VAL A 93 17.78 -21.52 0.13
N ALA A 94 18.55 -20.64 0.79
CA ALA A 94 18.81 -20.73 2.21
C ALA A 94 17.50 -20.57 3.02
N PRO A 95 17.26 -21.43 4.04
CA PRO A 95 16.08 -21.31 4.88
C PRO A 95 16.12 -20.01 5.70
N ARG A 96 15.56 -18.91 5.17
CA ARG A 96 15.24 -17.69 5.93
C ARG A 96 14.19 -17.99 7.00
N SER A 97 14.48 -17.58 8.23
CA SER A 97 13.55 -17.66 9.36
C SER A 97 12.27 -16.87 9.08
N ALA A 98 11.15 -17.29 9.68
CA ALA A 98 9.86 -16.60 9.53
C ALA A 98 9.96 -15.10 9.85
N GLY A 99 10.71 -14.73 10.91
CA GLY A 99 10.94 -13.33 11.27
C GLY A 99 11.65 -12.51 10.18
N LYS A 100 12.61 -13.09 9.44
CA LYS A 100 13.26 -12.41 8.31
C LYS A 100 12.31 -12.20 7.12
N VAL A 101 11.40 -13.15 6.89
CA VAL A 101 10.37 -13.04 5.84
C VAL A 101 9.36 -11.94 6.18
N ILE A 102 8.94 -11.87 7.44
CA ILE A 102 8.02 -10.84 7.95
C ILE A 102 8.66 -9.45 7.86
N THR A 103 9.86 -9.28 8.41
CA THR A 103 10.58 -7.99 8.37
C THR A 103 10.84 -7.52 6.94
N SER A 104 11.21 -8.42 6.03
CA SER A 104 11.36 -8.08 4.61
C SER A 104 10.03 -7.64 3.98
N GLY A 105 8.92 -8.34 4.27
CA GLY A 105 7.59 -7.94 3.80
C GLY A 105 7.15 -6.57 4.34
N ILE A 106 7.41 -6.31 5.62
CA ILE A 106 7.17 -5.01 6.25
C ILE A 106 7.99 -3.92 5.55
N LEU A 107 9.29 -4.10 5.39
CA LEU A 107 10.16 -3.10 4.75
C LEU A 107 9.76 -2.83 3.30
N ILE A 108 9.48 -3.88 2.52
CA ILE A 108 9.04 -3.77 1.12
C ILE A 108 7.77 -2.93 1.01
N ASN A 109 6.80 -3.13 1.92
CA ASN A 109 5.58 -2.35 1.90
C ASN A 109 5.73 -0.95 2.48
N ILE A 110 6.51 -0.75 3.54
CA ILE A 110 6.81 0.59 4.07
C ILE A 110 7.49 1.46 3.01
N LEU A 111 8.44 0.89 2.26
CA LEU A 111 9.14 1.59 1.17
C LEU A 111 8.30 1.69 -0.11
N ASN A 112 7.06 1.20 -0.14
CA ASN A 112 6.20 1.27 -1.30
C ASN A 112 5.34 2.55 -1.30
N PRO A 113 5.66 3.56 -2.14
CA PRO A 113 4.93 4.81 -2.19
C PRO A 113 3.52 4.67 -2.78
N LYS A 114 3.22 3.59 -3.53
CA LYS A 114 1.88 3.31 -4.07
C LYS A 114 0.85 3.20 -2.96
N LEU A 115 1.21 2.56 -1.84
CA LEU A 115 0.30 2.36 -0.71
C LEU A 115 -0.03 3.69 -0.03
N SER A 116 0.98 4.48 0.35
CA SER A 116 0.76 5.79 0.98
C SER A 116 -0.14 6.66 0.13
N ILE A 117 0.15 6.72 -1.17
CA ILE A 117 -0.56 7.59 -2.11
C ILE A 117 -1.95 7.07 -2.39
N PHE A 118 -2.16 5.75 -2.44
CA PHE A 118 -3.49 5.18 -2.50
C PHE A 118 -4.35 5.65 -1.32
N PHE A 119 -3.85 5.52 -0.08
CA PHE A 119 -4.59 5.98 1.09
C PHE A 119 -4.80 7.50 1.08
N PHE A 120 -3.79 8.31 0.78
CA PHE A 120 -3.95 9.77 0.72
C PHE A 120 -4.92 10.24 -0.37
N ALA A 121 -4.87 9.63 -1.55
CA ALA A 121 -5.69 10.06 -2.68
C ALA A 121 -7.11 9.50 -2.62
N PHE A 122 -7.30 8.23 -2.24
CA PHE A 122 -8.58 7.54 -2.34
C PHE A 122 -9.35 7.48 -1.03
N LEU A 123 -8.70 7.29 0.12
CA LEU A 123 -9.40 7.17 1.42
C LEU A 123 -10.35 8.35 1.71
N PRO A 124 -9.93 9.62 1.53
CA PRO A 124 -10.83 10.74 1.80
C PRO A 124 -11.93 10.91 0.74
N GLN A 125 -11.82 10.32 -0.46
CA GLN A 125 -12.89 10.36 -1.46
C GLN A 125 -14.12 9.53 -1.04
N PHE A 126 -13.94 8.59 -0.10
CA PHE A 126 -15.02 7.75 0.43
C PHE A 126 -15.68 8.34 1.67
N VAL A 127 -15.22 9.49 2.16
CA VAL A 127 -15.74 10.15 3.35
C VAL A 127 -16.38 11.48 2.97
N SER A 128 -17.64 11.67 3.38
CA SER A 128 -18.34 12.94 3.15
C SER A 128 -17.71 14.06 3.98
N THR A 129 -17.64 15.27 3.43
CA THR A 129 -17.12 16.46 4.14
C THR A 129 -17.95 16.84 5.37
N THR A 130 -19.19 16.36 5.46
CA THR A 130 -20.13 16.57 6.58
C THR A 130 -20.20 15.37 7.53
N GLU A 131 -19.35 14.35 7.38
CA GLU A 131 -19.39 13.15 8.20
C GLU A 131 -18.92 13.43 9.64
N PRO A 132 -19.78 13.28 10.67
CA PRO A 132 -19.43 13.57 12.07
C PRO A 132 -18.32 12.65 12.62
N HIS A 133 -18.17 11.46 12.03
CA HIS A 133 -17.23 10.43 12.46
C HIS A 133 -16.22 10.06 11.35
N ALA A 134 -15.73 11.06 10.62
CA ALA A 134 -14.79 10.90 9.51
C ALA A 134 -13.60 9.98 9.84
N LEU A 135 -12.98 10.12 11.03
CA LEU A 135 -11.85 9.28 11.46
C LEU A 135 -12.21 7.80 11.62
N SER A 136 -13.37 7.51 12.23
CA SER A 136 -13.85 6.13 12.41
C SER A 136 -14.12 5.48 11.05
N LYS A 137 -14.70 6.24 10.13
CA LYS A 137 -14.99 5.77 8.76
C LYS A 137 -13.71 5.54 7.96
N MET A 138 -12.72 6.42 8.09
CA MET A 138 -11.39 6.23 7.49
C MET A 138 -10.70 4.97 8.02
N LEU A 139 -10.79 4.69 9.33
CA LEU A 139 -10.29 3.45 9.92
C LEU A 139 -10.98 2.22 9.34
N GLU A 140 -12.31 2.21 9.32
CA GLU A 140 -13.11 1.11 8.76
C GLU A 140 -12.74 0.85 7.29
N LEU A 141 -12.76 1.89 6.46
CA LEU A 141 -12.39 1.79 5.05
C LEU A 141 -10.96 1.29 4.85
N SER A 142 -10.04 1.71 5.72
CA SER A 142 -8.65 1.24 5.63
C SER A 142 -8.53 -0.25 5.93
N THR A 143 -9.31 -0.78 6.88
CA THR A 143 -9.35 -2.23 7.13
C THR A 143 -9.95 -3.02 5.97
N VAL A 144 -10.84 -2.42 5.17
CA VAL A 144 -11.41 -3.04 3.97
C VAL A 144 -10.41 -3.06 2.81
N PHE A 145 -9.49 -2.09 2.75
CA PHE A 145 -8.49 -1.99 1.68
C PHE A 145 -7.19 -2.76 1.93
N MET A 146 -7.00 -3.33 3.13
CA MET A 146 -5.84 -4.16 3.51
C MET A 146 -6.03 -5.62 3.12
#